data_AF-A0A4W5JL95-F1
#
_entry.id   AF-A0A4W5JL95-F1
#
_cell.length_a   1.000
_cell.length_b   1.000
_cell.length_c   1.000
_cell.angle_alpha   90.00
_cell.angle_beta   90.00
_cell.angle_gamma   90.00
#
_symmetry.space_group_name_H-M   'P 1'
#
loop_
_entity.id
_entity.type
_entity.pdbx_description
1 polymer ?
#
loop_
_entity_poly.entity_id
_entity_poly.type
_entity_poly.pdbx_seq_one_letter_code
_entity_poly.pdbx_strand_id
1 'polypeptide(L)'
;MYNYICNHIKYATNKGNLRSAITIFPQRTDGKHDFRVWNTQLIRYAGYKQPDGQILGDPANVEFTEICIQQGWKPPKGRFDVLPLLLQSNGNDPELFEIPQDLILEVQITHPK
;
A
#
# COMPACT_ATOMS: atom_id res chain seq x y z
N MET A 1 5.36 -12.83 -0.91
CA MET A 1 5.69 -11.48 -1.44
C MET A 1 5.97 -10.47 -0.32
N TYR A 2 5.12 -10.38 0.70
CA TYR A 2 5.21 -9.42 1.81
C TYR A 2 6.61 -9.22 2.41
N ASN A 3 7.31 -10.29 2.82
CA ASN A 3 8.66 -10.20 3.41
C ASN A 3 9.67 -9.49 2.48
N TYR A 4 9.63 -9.77 1.17
CA TYR A 4 10.50 -9.12 0.20
C TYR A 4 10.19 -7.63 0.03
N ILE A 5 8.91 -7.25 0.12
CA ILE A 5 8.50 -5.84 0.07
C ILE A 5 8.94 -5.11 1.33
N CYS A 6 8.79 -5.70 2.52
CA CYS A 6 9.29 -5.11 3.77
C CYS A 6 10.80 -4.85 3.73
N ASN A 7 11.57 -5.84 3.26
CA ASN A 7 13.02 -5.70 3.08
C ASN A 7 13.36 -4.61 2.05
N HIS A 8 12.59 -4.52 0.96
CA HIS A 8 12.72 -3.46 -0.04
C HIS A 8 12.49 -2.09 0.56
N ILE A 9 11.38 -1.88 1.29
CA ILE A 9 11.06 -0.60 1.92
C ILE A 9 12.16 -0.22 2.91
N LYS A 10 12.56 -1.14 3.80
CA LYS A 10 13.65 -0.89 4.76
C LYS A 10 14.96 -0.48 4.07
N TYR A 11 15.32 -1.17 2.99
CA TYR A 11 16.51 -0.87 2.21
C TYR A 11 16.40 0.50 1.52
N ALA A 12 15.29 0.76 0.83
CA ALA A 12 15.08 1.98 0.04
C ALA A 12 14.94 3.22 0.91
N THR A 13 14.23 3.12 2.04
CA THR A 13 14.02 4.24 2.97
C THR A 13 15.33 4.68 3.63
N ASN A 14 16.20 3.74 4.04
CA ASN A 14 17.54 4.01 4.57
C ASN A 14 17.60 5.21 5.56
N LYS A 15 16.66 5.24 6.52
CA LYS A 15 16.54 6.30 7.53
C LYS A 15 16.47 7.73 6.94
N GLY A 16 15.88 7.88 5.76
CA GLY A 16 15.70 9.16 5.06
C GLY A 16 16.72 9.44 3.96
N ASN A 17 17.85 8.72 3.90
CA ASN A 17 18.82 8.83 2.80
C ASN A 17 18.47 7.84 1.68
N LEU A 18 17.42 8.15 0.92
CA LEU A 18 16.76 7.24 0.00
C LEU A 18 17.72 6.56 -0.98
N ARG A 19 17.48 5.26 -1.23
CA ARG A 19 18.24 4.45 -2.21
C ARG A 19 17.29 3.84 -3.23
N SER A 20 17.58 4.04 -4.51
CA SER A 20 16.82 3.39 -5.59
C SER A 20 16.97 1.87 -5.52
N ALA A 21 15.86 1.16 -5.69
CA ALA A 21 15.81 -0.30 -5.69
C ALA A 21 14.66 -0.80 -6.57
N ILE A 22 14.74 -2.05 -6.99
CA ILE A 22 13.64 -2.79 -7.60
C ILE A 22 13.64 -4.21 -7.02
N THR A 23 12.45 -4.76 -6.74
CA THR A 23 12.27 -6.18 -6.35
C THR A 23 11.50 -6.87 -7.46
N ILE A 24 12.14 -7.85 -8.11
CA ILE A 24 11.57 -8.57 -9.25
C ILE A 24 10.96 -9.88 -8.74
N PHE A 25 9.64 -10.02 -8.87
CA PHE A 25 8.91 -11.27 -8.59
C PHE A 25 8.95 -12.23 -9.79
N PRO A 26 8.53 -13.50 -9.65
CA PRO A 26 8.53 -14.46 -10.75
C PRO A 26 7.84 -13.93 -12.01
N GLN A 27 8.43 -14.24 -13.17
CA GLN A 27 7.88 -13.86 -14.47
C GLN A 27 6.54 -14.54 -14.75
N ARG A 28 5.71 -13.91 -15.58
CA ARG A 28 4.46 -14.50 -16.08
C ARG A 28 4.75 -15.81 -16.84
N THR A 29 3.88 -16.80 -16.64
CA THR A 29 3.90 -18.08 -17.37
C THR A 29 2.74 -18.17 -18.35
N ASP A 30 1.62 -18.78 -17.98
CA ASP A 30 0.41 -18.99 -18.80
C ASP A 30 -0.66 -17.89 -18.61
N GLY A 31 -0.33 -16.84 -17.85
CA GLY A 31 -1.25 -15.74 -17.49
C GLY A 31 -2.26 -16.09 -16.41
N LYS A 32 -2.30 -17.34 -15.91
CA LYS A 32 -3.14 -17.76 -14.78
C LYS A 32 -2.39 -17.77 -13.46
N HIS A 33 -1.06 -17.81 -13.50
CA HIS A 33 -0.19 -17.91 -12.32
C HIS A 33 0.60 -16.61 -12.04
N ASP A 34 -0.03 -15.45 -12.27
CA ASP A 34 0.63 -14.16 -12.14
C ASP A 34 0.96 -13.80 -10.69
N PHE A 35 2.03 -13.01 -10.53
CA PHE A 35 2.38 -12.32 -9.28
C PHE A 35 2.03 -10.84 -9.44
N ARG A 36 1.16 -10.32 -8.56
CA ARG A 36 0.67 -8.93 -8.64
C ARG A 36 0.68 -8.28 -7.28
N VAL A 37 1.26 -7.09 -7.20
CA VAL A 37 0.94 -6.12 -6.16
C VAL A 37 -0.24 -5.33 -6.71
N TRP A 38 -1.39 -5.39 -6.04
CA TRP A 38 -2.59 -4.70 -6.52
C TRP A 38 -2.55 -3.20 -6.24
N ASN A 39 -1.82 -2.80 -5.20
CA ASN A 39 -1.56 -1.39 -4.91
C ASN A 39 -0.83 -0.72 -6.09
N THR A 40 -1.18 0.54 -6.37
CA THR A 40 -0.49 1.37 -7.37
C THR A 40 0.89 1.85 -6.90
N GLN A 41 1.06 2.00 -5.59
CA GLN A 41 2.32 2.32 -4.92
C GLN A 41 2.40 1.50 -3.61
N LEU A 42 3.60 1.21 -3.13
CA LEU A 42 3.78 0.42 -1.89
C LEU A 42 3.24 1.13 -0.66
N ILE A 43 3.33 2.47 -0.59
CA ILE A 43 2.85 3.29 0.52
C ILE A 43 1.99 4.40 -0.08
N ARG A 44 0.68 4.39 0.21
CA ARG A 44 -0.26 5.47 -0.10
C ARG A 44 -1.35 5.53 0.98
N TYR A 45 -1.98 6.69 1.10
CA TYR A 45 -3.08 6.90 2.04
C TYR A 45 -4.43 6.46 1.46
N ALA A 46 -5.29 5.94 2.32
CA ALA A 46 -6.65 5.53 1.97
C ALA A 46 -7.57 6.72 1.66
N GLY A 47 -8.67 6.45 0.97
CA GLY A 47 -9.72 7.40 0.66
C GLY A 47 -11.10 6.83 0.99
N TYR A 48 -11.93 7.59 1.71
CA TYR A 48 -13.22 7.14 2.20
C TYR A 48 -14.34 8.08 1.76
N LYS A 49 -15.26 7.57 0.94
CA LYS A 49 -16.49 8.29 0.59
C LYS A 49 -17.41 8.39 1.81
N GLN A 50 -17.82 9.60 2.14
CA GLN A 50 -18.70 9.92 3.28
C GLN A 50 -20.18 9.92 2.84
N PRO A 51 -21.13 9.75 3.78
CA PRO A 51 -22.57 9.78 3.48
C PRO A 51 -23.06 11.10 2.84
N ASP A 52 -22.40 12.21 3.14
CA ASP A 52 -22.72 13.54 2.59
C ASP A 52 -22.10 13.80 1.20
N GLY A 53 -21.41 12.81 0.63
CA GLY A 53 -20.75 12.89 -0.67
C GLY A 53 -19.33 13.45 -0.63
N GLN A 54 -18.83 13.92 0.52
CA GLN A 54 -17.43 14.31 0.68
C GLN A 54 -16.50 13.08 0.70
N ILE A 55 -15.20 13.30 0.50
CA ILE A 55 -14.18 12.26 0.62
C ILE A 55 -13.20 12.63 1.72
N LEU A 56 -13.01 11.72 2.68
CA LEU A 56 -11.97 11.80 3.69
C LEU A 56 -10.71 11.06 3.19
N GLY A 57 -9.54 11.66 3.38
CA GLY A 57 -8.26 11.07 2.95
C GLY A 57 -7.91 11.41 1.51
N ASP A 58 -7.37 10.44 0.76
CA ASP A 58 -6.92 10.61 -0.62
C ASP A 58 -8.00 10.17 -1.63
N PRO A 59 -8.66 11.10 -2.36
CA PRO A 59 -9.70 10.77 -3.33
C PRO A 59 -9.26 9.82 -4.45
N ALA A 60 -7.97 9.80 -4.80
CA ALA A 60 -7.47 8.94 -5.85
C ALA A 60 -7.44 7.46 -5.46
N ASN A 61 -7.64 7.12 -4.19
CA ASN A 61 -7.58 5.74 -3.69
C ASN A 61 -8.92 5.21 -3.19
N VAL A 62 -10.04 5.91 -3.40
CA VAL A 62 -11.36 5.49 -2.89
C VAL A 62 -11.72 4.07 -3.33
N GLU A 63 -11.66 3.79 -4.63
CA GLU A 63 -11.99 2.46 -5.17
C GLU A 63 -11.12 1.36 -4.57
N PHE A 64 -9.80 1.57 -4.53
CA PHE A 64 -8.88 0.58 -3.96
C PHE A 64 -9.06 0.42 -2.44
N THR A 65 -9.40 1.49 -1.74
CA THR A 65 -9.73 1.46 -0.32
C THR A 65 -10.96 0.60 -0.07
N GLU A 66 -12.01 0.75 -0.88
CA GLU A 66 -13.22 -0.07 -0.80
C GLU A 66 -12.91 -1.57 -1.04
N ILE A 67 -12.04 -1.88 -2.02
CA ILE A 67 -11.58 -3.26 -2.25
C ILE A 67 -10.87 -3.82 -0.99
N CYS A 68 -9.97 -3.05 -0.37
CA CYS A 68 -9.29 -3.50 0.84
C CYS A 68 -10.28 -3.78 1.98
N ILE A 69 -11.29 -2.92 2.16
CA ILE A 69 -12.35 -3.10 3.17
C ILE A 69 -13.17 -4.36 2.89
N GLN A 70 -13.56 -4.60 1.64
CA GLN A 70 -14.29 -5.81 1.23
C GLN A 70 -13.47 -7.09 1.45
N GLN A 71 -12.15 -7.02 1.28
CA GLN A 71 -11.21 -8.11 1.58
C GLN A 71 -10.93 -8.29 3.08
N GLY A 72 -11.55 -7.48 3.94
CA GLY A 72 -11.50 -7.63 5.40
C GLY A 72 -10.61 -6.64 6.13
N TRP A 73 -10.03 -5.64 5.45
CA TRP A 73 -9.31 -4.56 6.12
C TRP A 73 -10.25 -3.73 6.99
N LYS A 74 -9.82 -3.40 8.21
CA LYS A 74 -10.58 -2.61 9.17
C LYS A 74 -9.94 -1.22 9.29
N PRO A 75 -10.39 -0.24 8.50
CA PRO A 75 -9.75 1.06 8.43
C PRO A 75 -9.89 1.83 9.75
N PRO A 76 -8.86 2.57 10.18
CA PRO A 76 -8.97 3.55 11.26
C PRO A 76 -9.93 4.71 10.93
N LYS A 77 -10.11 5.00 9.63
CA LYS A 77 -10.91 6.11 9.07
C LYS A 77 -10.35 7.50 9.41
N GLY A 78 -9.03 7.63 9.40
CA GLY A 78 -8.30 8.89 9.46
C GLY A 78 -8.04 9.51 8.08
N ARG A 79 -7.46 10.72 8.08
CA ARG A 79 -7.10 11.44 6.85
C ARG A 79 -5.85 10.89 6.17
N PHE A 80 -4.98 10.20 6.92
CA PHE A 80 -3.67 9.73 6.47
C PHE A 80 -3.45 8.27 6.88
N ASP A 81 -4.47 7.43 6.69
CA ASP A 81 -4.34 6.00 6.97
C ASP A 81 -3.55 5.34 5.86
N VAL A 82 -2.39 4.75 6.17
CA VAL A 82 -1.62 3.98 5.18
C VAL A 82 -2.38 2.72 4.80
N LEU A 83 -2.57 2.51 3.50
CA LEU A 83 -3.23 1.32 2.96
C LEU A 83 -2.43 0.05 3.26
N PRO A 84 -3.10 -1.09 3.49
CA PRO A 84 -2.44 -2.39 3.51
C PRO A 84 -1.95 -2.75 2.10
N LEU A 85 -1.01 -3.67 2.02
CA LEU A 85 -0.62 -4.32 0.79
C LEU A 85 -1.64 -5.41 0.46
N LEU A 86 -2.16 -5.40 -0.77
CA LEU A 86 -3.01 -6.45 -1.32
C LEU A 86 -2.19 -7.23 -2.35
N LEU A 87 -1.79 -8.45 -2.00
CA LEU A 87 -0.74 -9.20 -2.70
C LEU A 87 -1.27 -10.52 -3.25
N GLN A 88 -1.16 -10.70 -4.55
CA GLN A 88 -1.52 -11.94 -5.25
C GLN A 88 -0.27 -12.71 -5.64
N SER A 89 -0.19 -13.97 -5.21
CA SER A 89 0.91 -14.89 -5.52
C SER A 89 0.43 -16.06 -6.35
N ASN A 90 1.12 -16.36 -7.45
CA ASN A 90 0.87 -17.54 -8.28
C ASN A 90 -0.59 -17.70 -8.74
N GLY A 91 -1.27 -16.59 -9.07
CA GLY A 91 -2.64 -16.63 -9.56
C GLY A 91 -3.74 -16.77 -8.50
N ASN A 92 -3.39 -17.04 -7.23
CA ASN A 92 -4.36 -17.19 -6.15
C ASN A 92 -5.08 -15.86 -5.83
N ASP A 93 -6.15 -15.95 -5.05
CA ASP A 93 -6.80 -14.77 -4.49
C ASP A 93 -5.79 -13.90 -3.70
N PRO A 94 -5.91 -12.57 -3.74
CA PRO A 94 -4.97 -11.70 -3.05
C PRO A 94 -5.17 -11.73 -1.54
N GLU A 95 -4.08 -11.61 -0.81
CA GLU A 95 -4.07 -11.55 0.65
C GLU A 95 -3.68 -10.15 1.14
N LEU A 96 -4.29 -9.71 2.24
CA LEU A 96 -4.02 -8.42 2.89
C LEU A 96 -2.87 -8.52 3.88
N PHE A 97 -1.93 -7.57 3.82
CA PHE A 97 -0.84 -7.43 4.77
C PHE A 97 -0.64 -5.97 5.16
N GLU A 98 -0.69 -5.66 6.46
CA GLU A 98 -0.31 -4.34 6.95
C GLU A 98 1.21 -4.18 6.98
N ILE A 99 1.70 -3.02 6.55
CA ILE A 99 3.13 -2.71 6.60
C ILE A 99 3.48 -2.33 8.05
N PRO A 100 4.57 -2.86 8.63
CA PRO A 100 5.01 -2.46 9.96
C PRO A 100 5.27 -0.95 10.01
N GLN A 101 4.70 -0.27 11.01
CA GLN A 101 4.73 1.19 11.11
C GLN A 101 6.16 1.74 11.17
N ASP A 102 7.12 0.99 11.73
CA ASP A 102 8.53 1.37 11.80
C ASP A 102 9.25 1.37 10.43
N LEU A 103 8.65 0.79 9.40
CA LEU A 103 9.17 0.84 8.02
C LEU A 103 8.63 2.03 7.21
N ILE A 104 7.59 2.70 7.70
CA ILE A 104 6.94 3.83 7.03
C ILE A 104 7.58 5.11 7.57
N LEU A 105 8.33 5.82 6.72
CA LEU A 105 8.87 7.13 7.05
C LEU A 105 7.89 8.21 6.59
N GLU A 106 7.25 8.89 7.54
CA GLU A 106 6.39 10.04 7.29
C GLU A 106 7.06 11.35 7.76
N VAL A 107 6.71 12.46 7.12
CA VAL A 107 7.22 13.79 7.48
C VAL A 107 6.04 14.72 7.72
N GLN A 108 5.99 15.33 8.90
CA GLN A 108 5.03 16.40 9.17
C GLN A 108 5.43 17.65 8.38
N ILE A 109 4.49 18.16 7.57
CA ILE A 109 4.73 19.34 6.74
C ILE A 109 4.64 20.59 7.61
N THR A 110 5.71 21.39 7.59
CA THR A 110 5.79 22.68 8.29
C THR A 110 6.25 23.77 7.32
N HIS A 111 5.79 25.00 7.52
CA HIS A 111 6.29 26.16 6.77
C HIS A 111 7.41 26.85 7.58
N PRO A 112 8.52 27.28 6.96
CA PRO A 112 9.67 27.87 7.68
C PRO A 112 9.41 29.27 8.27
N LYS A 113 8.26 29.89 7.97
CA LYS A 113 7.86 31.23 8.45
C LYS A 113 6.36 31.33 8.70
#